data_AF-A0A836GBK0-F1
#
_entry.id   AF-A0A836GBK0-F1
#
_cell.length_a   1.000
_cell.length_b   1.000
_cell.length_c   1.000
_cell.angle_alpha   90.00
_cell.angle_beta   90.00
_cell.angle_gamma   90.00
#
_symmetry.space_group_name_H-M   'P 1'
#
loop_
_entity.id
_entity.type
_entity.pdbx_description
1 polymer ?
#
loop_
_entity_poly.entity_id
_entity_poly.type
_entity_poly.pdbx_seq_one_letter_code
_entity_poly.pdbx_strand_id
1 'polypeptide(L)'
;MDVGREGHSGLYTMHFSTVFPAEKANSIATNSSSSSSPPAPASSEGGKPSASGSPCCSLSQFSQWHMLIRVDVENEMFFVKGDAKVFSPTPSLTSGMARGINRDGTPAQSSTAPDGIPIVPVHQKDRRCTVAIGSYYRQVEGLDAAGPVPSSSMLGLEVRMPRLEAAALGLAEPEMLTDVVLNCSGHKSCGWYMGAVTVTAEGKAVETPQTIRFLLKPFYGHRCAHCLDPVYAIGYTCEHCQVPHYCSRDCMNAHMKRNHKLLCPLLYDKYRCQSGEVVTEVPDGSALVAWWRCLEHGSFSVLVDPNNSLGYAIEFTLNVLKSARQEGLQYRLVSSTALTSSPPHEEVARFACVLLREVNRSAILEGCAPLAAACLDYLYVFSPTADFAIQAHILFFTTFHCEDLDVPIDTFEEYVSYARPLHALASLQINYALKSTIPAEFWRRVKVAKDSVASLLAVTNVVPSGGVEGLKEIITAQQRDALLMLSRIFVMMAARAPESECQRWLEQAERCLSQCQEGLAVPNSFEEDALICFRRAALLLLFKTDAKAEEAKAQRKKGESFLKLRQKPAIDTTSMQQQNGLEESEQAKEDTEKA
;
A
#
# COMPACT_ATOMS: atom_id res chain seq x y z
N MET A 1 13.32 -8.32 7.32
CA MET A 1 13.07 -6.92 7.75
C MET A 1 13.81 -5.96 6.83
N ASP A 2 13.11 -5.39 5.83
CA ASP A 2 13.26 -3.98 5.46
C ASP A 2 12.00 -3.59 4.66
N VAL A 3 11.12 -2.82 5.28
CA VAL A 3 9.73 -2.65 4.81
C VAL A 3 9.65 -1.67 3.65
N GLY A 4 9.11 -2.13 2.52
CA GLY A 4 8.02 -1.46 1.79
C GLY A 4 8.14 0.03 1.44
N ARG A 5 9.34 0.60 1.36
CA ARG A 5 9.57 1.98 0.88
C ARG A 5 10.44 1.98 -0.35
N GLU A 6 9.90 1.46 -1.44
CA GLU A 6 10.45 1.72 -2.77
C GLU A 6 10.33 3.21 -3.09
N GLY A 7 11.17 3.71 -4.01
CA GLY A 7 11.15 5.11 -4.39
C GLY A 7 9.84 5.41 -5.13
N HIS A 8 8.87 5.99 -4.45
CA HIS A 8 7.59 6.36 -5.07
C HIS A 8 7.53 7.84 -5.37
N SER A 9 6.95 8.20 -6.51
CA SER A 9 6.54 9.57 -6.83
C SER A 9 5.64 10.12 -5.70
N GLY A 10 5.88 11.36 -5.28
CA GLY A 10 5.17 11.99 -4.19
C GLY A 10 5.84 13.25 -3.64
N LEU A 11 5.27 13.78 -2.55
CA LEU A 11 5.89 14.84 -1.77
C LEU A 11 6.81 14.23 -0.72
N TYR A 12 7.97 14.84 -0.53
CA TYR A 12 8.93 14.50 0.50
C TYR A 12 9.30 15.77 1.28
N THR A 13 9.67 15.60 2.54
CA THR A 13 10.30 16.64 3.35
C THR A 13 11.77 16.31 3.58
N MET A 14 12.64 17.26 3.26
CA MET A 14 14.07 17.23 3.50
C MET A 14 14.37 18.13 4.71
N HIS A 15 14.74 17.51 5.83
CA HIS A 15 15.07 18.17 7.09
C HIS A 15 16.58 18.34 7.20
N PHE A 16 17.05 19.46 7.73
CA PHE A 16 18.48 19.74 7.92
C PHE A 16 18.83 19.87 9.40
N SER A 17 19.96 19.29 9.81
CA SER A 17 20.43 19.35 11.20
C SER A 17 21.90 19.71 11.32
N THR A 18 22.19 20.48 12.36
CA THR A 18 23.53 20.82 12.83
C THR A 18 23.80 20.06 14.13
N VAL A 19 24.56 18.96 14.07
CA VAL A 19 24.81 18.08 15.23
C VAL A 19 26.03 18.59 16.03
N PHE A 20 25.90 18.80 17.33
CA PHE A 20 27.00 19.21 18.24
C PHE A 20 27.24 18.13 19.33
N PRO A 21 28.47 17.99 19.88
CA PRO A 21 29.79 18.35 19.34
C PRO A 21 30.70 17.11 19.17
N ALA A 22 31.92 17.31 18.68
CA ALA A 22 32.96 16.27 18.68
C ALA A 22 33.40 15.87 20.11
N GLU A 23 33.84 14.63 20.28
CA GLU A 23 34.46 14.18 21.53
C GLU A 23 35.69 15.05 21.87
N LYS A 24 35.65 15.71 23.03
CA LYS A 24 36.88 16.25 23.62
C LYS A 24 37.72 15.08 24.12
N ALA A 25 38.71 14.69 23.32
CA ALA A 25 39.81 13.83 23.73
C ALA A 25 40.68 14.54 24.79
N ASN A 26 40.17 14.66 26.01
CA ASN A 26 40.93 15.11 27.17
C ASN A 26 41.30 13.91 28.02
N SER A 27 42.49 13.38 27.75
CA SER A 27 43.25 12.61 28.72
C SER A 27 43.52 13.49 29.96
N ILE A 28 43.18 12.99 31.15
CA ILE A 28 43.91 13.15 32.42
C ILE A 28 43.34 12.11 33.38
N ALA A 29 44.22 11.27 33.93
CA ALA A 29 43.88 10.33 34.98
C ALA A 29 44.26 10.91 36.34
N THR A 30 43.41 10.74 37.35
CA THR A 30 43.81 10.76 38.77
C THR A 30 42.82 9.99 39.63
N ASN A 31 43.32 9.02 40.40
CA ASN A 31 42.58 8.31 41.45
C ASN A 31 42.39 9.20 42.68
N SER A 32 41.30 8.99 43.44
CA SER A 32 41.35 8.88 44.92
C SER A 32 40.01 8.41 45.52
N SER A 33 40.06 7.87 46.75
CA SER A 33 39.02 7.03 47.36
C SER A 33 38.97 7.18 48.89
N SER A 34 37.78 7.33 49.49
CA SER A 34 37.46 7.15 50.94
C SER A 34 36.00 7.63 51.19
N SER A 35 34.98 6.85 51.61
CA SER A 35 34.75 6.01 52.80
C SER A 35 34.03 6.70 53.98
N SER A 36 32.85 6.16 54.35
CA SER A 36 32.16 6.12 55.68
C SER A 36 31.65 7.41 56.38
N SER A 37 30.54 7.46 57.16
CA SER A 37 29.31 6.61 57.28
C SER A 37 28.10 7.47 57.83
N PRO A 38 27.18 7.13 58.79
CA PRO A 38 25.74 7.43 58.61
C PRO A 38 25.00 8.08 59.85
N PRO A 39 23.68 7.91 60.15
CA PRO A 39 22.62 8.86 59.74
C PRO A 39 21.56 9.24 60.83
N ALA A 40 20.69 10.22 60.57
CA ALA A 40 19.31 10.38 61.14
C ALA A 40 18.51 11.46 60.36
N PRO A 41 17.15 11.57 60.42
CA PRO A 41 16.31 10.78 59.52
C PRO A 41 15.24 11.57 58.72
N ALA A 42 14.87 11.00 57.57
CA ALA A 42 13.56 11.01 56.90
C ALA A 42 12.77 12.33 56.70
N SER A 43 12.65 12.72 55.43
CA SER A 43 11.34 12.87 54.79
C SER A 43 11.37 12.28 53.37
N SER A 44 10.27 11.65 52.97
CA SER A 44 10.13 10.83 51.77
C SER A 44 9.82 11.65 50.51
N GLU A 45 10.41 11.29 49.35
CA GLU A 45 9.67 10.83 48.15
C GLU A 45 10.58 10.59 46.91
N GLY A 46 10.18 9.63 46.06
CA GLY A 46 10.38 9.65 44.60
C GLY A 46 11.81 9.62 44.02
N GLY A 47 12.39 8.43 43.81
CA GLY A 47 13.69 8.28 43.14
C GLY A 47 13.70 8.56 41.63
N LYS A 48 14.81 9.10 41.12
CA LYS A 48 15.12 9.13 39.68
C LYS A 48 15.56 7.75 39.19
N PRO A 49 15.05 7.23 38.07
CA PRO A 49 15.71 6.13 37.37
C PRO A 49 16.90 6.67 36.56
N SER A 50 18.11 6.27 36.92
CA SER A 50 19.31 6.49 36.12
C SER A 50 19.33 5.51 34.94
N ALA A 51 18.82 5.94 33.79
CA ALA A 51 19.02 5.21 32.53
C ALA A 51 20.27 5.75 31.81
N SER A 52 21.24 4.87 31.54
CA SER A 52 22.34 5.13 30.62
C SER A 52 21.78 5.16 29.18
N GLY A 53 21.26 6.32 28.79
CA GLY A 53 20.61 6.49 27.49
C GLY A 53 21.61 6.47 26.34
N SER A 54 21.62 5.38 25.57
CA SER A 54 22.00 5.44 24.17
C SER A 54 21.17 6.56 23.50
N PRO A 55 21.77 7.46 22.70
CA PRO A 55 21.05 8.59 22.14
C PRO A 55 20.03 8.10 21.10
N CYS A 56 18.78 7.97 21.52
CA CYS A 56 17.66 7.80 20.60
C CYS A 56 17.58 9.06 19.72
N CYS A 57 17.66 8.88 18.40
CA CYS A 57 17.67 9.98 17.44
C CYS A 57 16.28 10.65 17.36
N SER A 58 16.01 11.58 18.28
CA SER A 58 14.73 12.28 18.30
C SER A 58 14.61 13.23 17.12
N LEU A 59 13.45 13.23 16.45
CA LEU A 59 13.16 14.11 15.31
C LEU A 59 13.34 15.62 15.61
N SER A 60 13.27 16.02 16.88
CA SER A 60 13.58 17.37 17.37
C SER A 60 15.03 17.80 17.12
N GLN A 61 15.95 16.87 16.88
CA GLN A 61 17.33 17.18 16.49
C GLN A 61 17.43 17.62 15.01
N PHE A 62 16.41 17.34 14.19
CA PHE A 62 16.37 17.65 12.75
C PHE A 62 15.51 18.87 12.39
N SER A 63 14.94 19.58 13.35
CA SER A 63 13.89 20.57 13.12
C SER A 63 14.34 22.03 13.18
N GLN A 64 15.52 22.38 12.64
CA GLN A 64 15.96 23.78 12.51
C GLN A 64 15.42 24.47 11.25
N TRP A 65 15.18 23.72 10.17
CA TRP A 65 14.39 24.12 8.99
C TRP A 65 14.20 22.90 8.08
N HIS A 66 13.20 22.94 7.21
CA HIS A 66 12.97 21.87 6.25
C HIS A 66 12.49 22.39 4.89
N MET A 67 12.73 21.59 3.85
CA MET A 67 12.21 21.83 2.52
C MET A 67 11.18 20.79 2.16
N LEU A 68 10.22 21.16 1.33
CA LEU A 68 9.33 20.22 0.65
C LEU A 68 9.76 20.12 -0.80
N ILE A 69 10.05 18.89 -1.25
CA ILE A 69 10.39 18.56 -2.63
C ILE A 69 9.30 17.65 -3.21
N ARG A 70 8.99 17.81 -4.50
CA ARG A 70 8.16 16.86 -5.24
C ARG A 70 9.07 15.96 -6.07
N VAL A 71 9.13 14.70 -5.68
CA VAL A 71 9.92 13.67 -6.35
C VAL A 71 9.01 12.90 -7.29
N ASP A 72 9.45 12.66 -8.51
CA ASP A 72 8.89 11.67 -9.41
C ASP A 72 9.85 10.49 -9.54
N VAL A 73 9.35 9.30 -9.85
CA VAL A 73 10.18 8.11 -10.07
C VAL A 73 9.66 7.34 -11.28
N GLU A 74 10.37 7.44 -12.39
CA GLU A 74 10.10 6.69 -13.62
C GLU A 74 11.28 5.77 -13.91
N ASN A 75 11.02 4.48 -14.15
CA ASN A 75 12.05 3.49 -14.52
C ASN A 75 13.26 3.46 -13.55
N GLU A 76 12.99 3.48 -12.24
CA GLU A 76 13.99 3.58 -11.15
C GLU A 76 14.82 4.88 -11.11
N MET A 77 14.65 5.78 -12.08
CA MET A 77 15.25 7.11 -12.09
C MET A 77 14.37 8.06 -11.28
N PHE A 78 14.97 8.69 -10.27
CA PHE A 78 14.34 9.80 -9.58
C PHE A 78 14.37 11.05 -10.47
N PHE A 79 13.35 11.89 -10.32
CA PHE A 79 13.28 13.25 -10.86
C PHE A 79 12.78 14.17 -9.75
N VAL A 80 13.17 15.44 -9.77
CA VAL A 80 12.62 16.44 -8.85
C VAL A 80 12.02 17.57 -9.66
N LYS A 81 10.73 17.87 -9.48
CA LYS A 81 10.11 19.05 -10.12
C LYS A 81 10.80 20.29 -9.54
N GLY A 82 11.32 21.13 -10.44
CA GLY A 82 12.48 21.97 -10.17
C GLY A 82 12.37 22.97 -9.02
N ASP A 83 11.16 23.41 -8.63
CA ASP A 83 10.94 24.35 -7.52
C ASP A 83 10.60 23.61 -6.22
N ALA A 84 11.45 23.77 -5.19
CA ALA A 84 11.23 23.28 -3.85
C ALA A 84 10.78 24.41 -2.90
N LYS A 85 9.86 24.08 -1.99
CA LYS A 85 9.29 25.05 -1.04
C LYS A 85 10.05 25.02 0.28
N VAL A 86 10.55 26.18 0.71
CA VAL A 86 11.31 26.32 1.96
C VAL A 86 10.37 26.65 3.12
N PHE A 87 10.52 25.92 4.22
CA PHE A 87 9.77 26.10 5.46
C PHE A 87 10.72 26.33 6.63
N SER A 88 10.60 27.49 7.27
CA SER A 88 11.38 27.82 8.47
C SER A 88 10.53 27.63 9.74
N PRO A 89 11.13 27.30 10.90
CA PRO A 89 10.42 27.35 12.17
C PRO A 89 9.98 28.79 12.45
N THR A 90 8.81 28.96 13.05
CA THR A 90 8.38 30.27 13.57
C THR A 90 9.07 30.58 14.90
N PRO A 91 9.52 31.83 15.13
CA PRO A 91 9.90 32.30 16.45
C PRO A 91 8.67 32.37 17.37
N SER A 92 8.36 31.26 18.02
CA SER A 92 7.29 31.05 19.02
C SER A 92 5.82 31.14 18.53
N LEU A 93 4.99 30.32 19.17
CA LEU A 93 3.52 30.29 19.06
C LEU A 93 2.83 31.51 19.70
N THR A 94 3.57 32.58 20.01
CA THR A 94 3.04 33.81 20.63
C THR A 94 2.55 34.83 19.61
N SER A 95 3.02 34.76 18.35
CA SER A 95 2.56 35.66 17.29
C SER A 95 1.12 35.32 16.85
N GLY A 96 0.27 36.34 16.76
CA GLY A 96 -1.13 36.17 16.33
C GLY A 96 -1.28 35.59 14.92
N MET A 97 -0.26 35.76 14.06
CA MET A 97 -0.24 35.19 12.71
C MET A 97 -0.18 33.65 12.71
N ALA A 98 0.43 33.02 13.72
CA ALA A 98 0.53 31.56 13.80
C ALA A 98 -0.77 30.89 14.30
N ARG A 99 -1.66 31.64 14.95
CA ARG A 99 -2.89 31.11 15.58
C ARG A 99 -4.11 31.17 14.66
N GLY A 100 -4.04 31.94 13.57
CA GLY A 100 -5.19 32.23 12.72
C GLY A 100 -6.12 33.27 13.35
N ILE A 101 -7.06 33.76 12.54
CA ILE A 101 -7.99 34.84 12.88
C ILE A 101 -9.42 34.36 12.64
N ASN A 102 -10.28 34.54 13.64
CA ASN A 102 -11.72 34.28 13.60
C ASN A 102 -12.43 35.23 12.61
N ARG A 103 -13.68 34.91 12.25
CA ARG A 103 -14.52 35.71 11.34
C ARG A 103 -14.76 37.16 11.80
N ASP A 104 -14.61 37.44 13.09
CA ASP A 104 -14.76 38.76 13.71
C ASP A 104 -13.45 39.57 13.78
N GLY A 105 -12.33 39.01 13.28
CA GLY A 105 -11.01 39.64 13.35
C GLY A 105 -10.21 39.32 14.62
N THR A 106 -10.74 38.50 15.54
CA THR A 106 -10.03 38.13 16.77
C THR A 106 -9.03 36.99 16.56
N PRO A 107 -7.87 36.95 17.23
CA PRO A 107 -6.96 35.80 17.18
C PRO A 107 -7.62 34.56 17.78
N ALA A 108 -7.55 33.42 17.10
CA ALA A 108 -8.07 32.17 17.66
C ALA A 108 -7.23 31.73 18.87
N GLN A 109 -7.88 31.32 19.95
CA GLN A 109 -7.21 30.84 21.17
C GLN A 109 -7.37 29.32 21.29
N SER A 110 -6.26 28.60 21.45
CA SER A 110 -6.29 27.19 21.81
C SER A 110 -6.57 27.03 23.30
N SER A 111 -7.41 26.07 23.66
CA SER A 111 -7.70 25.68 25.06
C SER A 111 -6.67 24.71 25.64
N THR A 112 -5.76 24.16 24.82
CA THR A 112 -4.71 23.23 25.27
C THR A 112 -3.38 23.96 25.53
N ALA A 113 -2.76 23.65 26.66
CA ALA A 113 -1.42 24.14 27.01
C ALA A 113 -0.34 23.52 26.10
N PRO A 114 0.74 24.24 25.77
CA PRO A 114 1.68 23.84 24.73
C PRO A 114 2.82 22.94 25.26
N ASP A 115 2.52 21.69 25.61
CA ASP A 115 3.56 20.67 25.72
C ASP A 115 3.83 20.03 24.35
N GLY A 116 5.10 20.02 23.93
CA GLY A 116 5.56 19.27 22.76
C GLY A 116 5.05 19.69 21.39
N ILE A 117 4.42 20.86 21.23
CA ILE A 117 3.91 21.32 19.93
C ILE A 117 5.09 21.45 18.93
N PRO A 118 5.09 20.72 17.81
CA PRO A 118 6.13 20.86 16.80
C PRO A 118 6.10 22.29 16.24
N ILE A 119 7.25 22.95 16.17
CA ILE A 119 7.34 24.33 15.70
C ILE A 119 6.71 24.40 14.31
N VAL A 120 5.64 25.20 14.17
CA VAL A 120 4.80 25.22 12.98
C VAL A 120 5.55 25.88 11.82
N PRO A 121 5.97 25.14 10.78
CA PRO A 121 6.85 25.69 9.76
C PRO A 121 6.05 26.52 8.76
N VAL A 122 6.49 27.74 8.46
CA VAL A 122 5.79 28.66 7.56
C VAL A 122 6.48 28.67 6.19
N HIS A 123 5.69 28.58 5.12
CA HIS A 123 6.19 28.65 3.74
C HIS A 123 6.71 30.06 3.43
N GLN A 124 8.01 30.15 3.17
CA GLN A 124 8.69 31.41 2.87
C GLN A 124 8.60 31.71 1.36
N LYS A 125 7.53 32.37 0.92
CA LYS A 125 7.23 32.62 -0.51
C LYS A 125 8.36 33.31 -1.28
N ASP A 126 9.16 34.14 -0.60
CA ASP A 126 10.28 34.88 -1.20
C ASP A 126 11.56 34.06 -1.30
N ARG A 127 11.62 32.89 -0.63
CA ARG A 127 12.73 31.93 -0.74
C ARG A 127 12.45 30.95 -1.86
N ARG A 128 13.13 31.14 -2.98
CA ARG A 128 13.20 30.13 -4.04
C ARG A 128 14.35 29.17 -3.76
N CYS A 129 14.10 27.90 -3.98
CA CYS A 129 15.14 26.88 -3.98
C CYS A 129 14.85 25.95 -5.15
N THR A 130 15.88 25.61 -5.93
CA THR A 130 15.78 24.51 -6.88
C THR A 130 16.47 23.26 -6.33
N VAL A 131 15.95 22.10 -6.69
CA VAL A 131 16.52 20.81 -6.29
C VAL A 131 16.66 19.95 -7.53
N ALA A 132 17.87 19.45 -7.75
CA ALA A 132 18.22 18.51 -8.80
C ALA A 132 18.79 17.24 -8.17
N ILE A 133 18.89 16.19 -8.97
CA ILE A 133 19.66 15.00 -8.60
C ILE A 133 21.09 15.22 -9.08
N GLY A 134 22.04 15.00 -8.17
CA GLY A 134 23.45 15.23 -8.43
C GLY A 134 23.96 14.38 -9.59
N SER A 135 24.97 14.89 -10.30
CA SER A 135 25.52 14.30 -11.54
C SER A 135 26.13 12.91 -11.42
N TYR A 136 26.19 12.32 -10.21
CA TYR A 136 26.66 10.95 -9.95
C TYR A 136 25.96 9.87 -10.80
N TYR A 137 24.71 10.08 -11.21
CA TYR A 137 23.99 9.18 -12.13
C TYR A 137 24.24 9.45 -13.62
N ARG A 138 24.88 10.57 -14.00
CA ARG A 138 25.15 10.93 -15.42
C ARG A 138 26.54 10.51 -15.92
N GLN A 139 27.48 10.12 -15.05
CA GLN A 139 28.85 9.78 -15.44
C GLN A 139 29.01 8.45 -16.21
N VAL A 140 27.93 7.81 -16.67
CA VAL A 140 27.98 6.57 -17.47
C VAL A 140 28.07 6.86 -18.99
N GLU A 141 27.90 8.12 -19.42
CA GLU A 141 28.14 8.54 -20.82
C GLU A 141 29.40 9.40 -20.95
N GLY A 142 30.55 8.78 -20.69
CA GLY A 142 31.86 9.23 -21.15
C GLY A 142 32.59 10.23 -20.26
N LEU A 143 33.55 9.74 -19.46
CA LEU A 143 34.93 10.26 -19.35
C LEU A 143 35.76 9.40 -18.39
N ASP A 144 37.01 9.12 -18.76
CA ASP A 144 37.94 8.33 -17.95
C ASP A 144 38.34 9.06 -16.65
N ALA A 145 37.72 8.67 -15.53
CA ALA A 145 38.18 9.03 -14.19
C ALA A 145 37.91 7.87 -13.21
N ALA A 146 38.98 7.28 -12.68
CA ALA A 146 38.90 6.19 -11.71
C ALA A 146 38.50 6.70 -10.30
N GLY A 147 37.21 7.05 -10.15
CA GLY A 147 36.56 7.19 -8.85
C GLY A 147 35.94 5.87 -8.40
N PRO A 148 35.78 5.60 -7.08
CA PRO A 148 35.04 4.45 -6.61
C PRO A 148 33.56 4.58 -7.02
N VAL A 149 33.05 3.58 -7.75
CA VAL A 149 31.63 3.51 -8.14
C VAL A 149 30.78 3.52 -6.86
N PRO A 150 29.85 4.48 -6.69
CA PRO A 150 29.00 4.51 -5.50
C PRO A 150 28.07 3.30 -5.47
N SER A 151 27.71 2.85 -4.27
CA SER A 151 26.73 1.77 -4.13
C SER A 151 25.38 2.19 -4.72
N SER A 152 24.66 1.24 -5.33
CA SER A 152 23.33 1.45 -5.93
C SER A 152 22.23 1.93 -4.95
N SER A 153 22.59 2.10 -3.67
CA SER A 153 21.76 2.57 -2.56
C SER A 153 22.04 4.04 -2.14
N MET A 154 22.97 4.73 -2.80
CA MET A 154 23.36 6.11 -2.47
C MET A 154 22.57 7.14 -3.29
N LEU A 155 21.88 8.05 -2.60
CA LEU A 155 21.16 9.17 -3.21
C LEU A 155 22.01 10.44 -3.12
N GLY A 156 22.22 11.10 -4.26
CA GLY A 156 22.83 12.43 -4.35
C GLY A 156 21.82 13.47 -4.79
N LEU A 157 21.56 14.48 -3.97
CA LEU A 157 20.70 15.63 -4.30
C LEU A 157 21.51 16.92 -4.24
N GLU A 158 21.27 17.80 -5.21
CA GLU A 158 21.89 19.11 -5.31
C GLU A 158 20.81 20.18 -5.10
N VAL A 159 20.97 20.97 -4.05
CA VAL A 159 19.97 21.95 -3.60
C VAL A 159 20.53 23.36 -3.81
N ARG A 160 20.00 24.12 -4.77
CA ARG A 160 20.48 25.47 -5.10
C ARG A 160 19.56 26.54 -4.54
N MET A 161 20.13 27.46 -3.77
CA MET A 161 19.45 28.61 -3.15
C MET A 161 20.12 29.91 -3.58
N PRO A 162 19.41 30.86 -4.21
CA PRO A 162 20.00 32.16 -4.56
C PRO A 162 20.51 32.94 -3.34
N ARG A 163 19.87 32.74 -2.18
CA ARG A 163 20.21 33.38 -0.90
C ARG A 163 19.85 32.46 0.28
N LEU A 164 20.68 32.41 1.33
CA LEU A 164 20.45 31.66 2.57
C LEU A 164 21.04 32.42 3.77
N GLU A 165 20.38 32.45 4.93
CA GLU A 165 21.00 32.97 6.16
C GLU A 165 22.16 32.06 6.58
N ALA A 166 23.33 32.61 6.85
CA ALA A 166 24.48 31.78 7.24
C ALA A 166 24.25 31.11 8.63
N ALA A 167 23.41 31.71 9.47
CA ALA A 167 22.93 31.12 10.71
C ALA A 167 22.21 29.76 10.52
N ALA A 168 21.58 29.51 9.36
CA ALA A 168 20.98 28.22 9.04
C ALA A 168 22.01 27.09 8.83
N LEU A 169 23.28 27.45 8.71
CA LEU A 169 24.46 26.58 8.63
C LEU A 169 25.33 26.63 9.90
N GLY A 170 24.87 27.35 10.94
CA GLY A 170 25.63 27.57 12.19
C GLY A 170 26.70 28.66 12.12
N LEU A 171 26.75 29.47 11.05
CA LEU A 171 27.74 30.54 10.88
C LEU A 171 27.25 31.87 11.47
N ALA A 172 28.19 32.66 12.01
CA ALA A 172 27.91 33.98 12.57
C ALA A 172 28.02 35.12 11.54
N GLU A 173 28.97 35.02 10.60
CA GLU A 173 29.18 35.97 9.51
C GLU A 173 29.57 35.24 8.20
N PRO A 174 29.24 35.79 7.01
CA PRO A 174 28.36 36.95 6.79
C PRO A 174 26.91 36.62 7.16
N GLU A 175 26.05 37.63 7.37
CA GLU A 175 24.63 37.39 7.74
C GLU A 175 23.87 36.55 6.70
N MET A 176 24.14 36.81 5.42
CA MET A 176 23.52 36.16 4.27
C MET A 176 24.59 35.66 3.29
N LEU A 177 24.42 34.43 2.82
CA LEU A 177 25.16 33.84 1.72
C LEU A 177 24.39 33.95 0.41
N THR A 178 25.12 33.99 -0.70
CA THR A 178 24.64 34.12 -2.09
C THR A 178 25.08 32.92 -2.94
N ASP A 179 24.25 32.55 -3.92
CA ASP A 179 24.49 31.41 -4.83
C ASP A 179 24.96 30.14 -4.11
N VAL A 180 24.13 29.68 -3.17
CA VAL A 180 24.44 28.57 -2.26
C VAL A 180 24.00 27.25 -2.88
N VAL A 181 24.90 26.27 -2.88
CA VAL A 181 24.61 24.89 -3.28
C VAL A 181 24.88 23.96 -2.11
N LEU A 182 23.85 23.23 -1.69
CA LEU A 182 23.94 22.17 -0.68
C LEU A 182 23.95 20.82 -1.43
N ASN A 183 25.10 20.16 -1.44
CA ASN A 183 25.25 18.82 -2.01
C ASN A 183 24.98 17.79 -0.91
N CYS A 184 23.82 17.16 -0.99
CA CYS A 184 23.32 16.18 -0.04
C CYS A 184 23.64 14.76 -0.54
N SER A 185 24.60 14.08 0.09
CA SER A 185 24.98 12.69 -0.25
C SER A 185 24.67 11.75 0.92
N GLY A 186 23.85 10.74 0.67
CA GLY A 186 23.34 9.87 1.72
C GLY A 186 22.89 8.49 1.28
N HIS A 187 22.71 7.60 2.24
CA HIS A 187 22.25 6.23 2.03
C HIS A 187 20.83 6.05 2.56
N LYS A 188 20.14 5.05 2.01
CA LYS A 188 18.85 4.59 2.53
C LYS A 188 19.05 3.88 3.88
N SER A 189 18.26 4.25 4.88
CA SER A 189 18.19 3.60 6.19
C SER A 189 16.78 3.71 6.76
N CYS A 190 16.21 2.60 7.23
CA CYS A 190 14.84 2.51 7.77
C CYS A 190 13.76 3.15 6.85
N GLY A 191 13.95 3.06 5.54
CA GLY A 191 13.05 3.63 4.54
C GLY A 191 13.12 5.16 4.36
N TRP A 192 14.11 5.84 4.95
CA TRP A 192 14.44 7.25 4.72
C TRP A 192 15.81 7.36 4.04
N TYR A 193 16.13 8.50 3.40
CA TYR A 193 17.50 8.78 2.99
C TYR A 193 18.14 9.74 4.00
N MET A 194 19.32 9.37 4.50
CA MET A 194 20.06 10.15 5.49
C MET A 194 21.51 10.28 5.05
N GLY A 195 22.10 11.45 5.27
CA GLY A 195 23.46 11.69 4.82
C GLY A 195 24.07 13.00 5.28
N ALA A 196 25.26 13.28 4.76
CA ALA A 196 25.98 14.52 4.99
C ALA A 196 25.61 15.56 3.91
N VAL A 197 25.83 16.83 4.25
CA VAL A 197 25.65 17.96 3.34
C VAL A 197 26.96 18.72 3.25
N THR A 198 27.50 18.87 2.04
CA THR A 198 28.61 19.80 1.78
C THR A 198 28.06 21.08 1.16
N VAL A 199 28.59 22.22 1.59
CA VAL A 199 28.08 23.54 1.19
C VAL A 199 29.10 24.25 0.32
N THR A 200 28.64 24.80 -0.80
CA THR A 200 29.37 25.83 -1.54
C THR A 200 28.53 27.11 -1.64
N ALA A 201 29.18 28.26 -1.67
CA ALA A 201 28.57 29.57 -1.93
C ALA A 201 29.44 30.32 -2.94
N GLU A 202 28.83 30.90 -3.97
CA GLU A 202 29.54 31.58 -5.07
C GLU A 202 30.65 30.70 -5.70
N GLY A 203 30.39 29.39 -5.80
CA GLY A 203 31.34 28.38 -6.30
C GLY A 203 32.49 28.00 -5.36
N LYS A 204 32.57 28.55 -4.14
CA LYS A 204 33.61 28.25 -3.14
C LYS A 204 33.07 27.35 -2.04
N ALA A 205 33.87 26.43 -1.52
CA ALA A 205 33.51 25.62 -0.36
C ALA A 205 33.33 26.50 0.88
N VAL A 206 32.26 26.24 1.64
CA VAL A 206 31.96 26.92 2.90
C VAL A 206 32.28 25.95 4.05
N GLU A 207 33.28 26.29 4.86
CA GLU A 207 33.56 25.56 6.09
C GLU A 207 32.44 25.84 7.10
N THR A 208 31.72 24.79 7.50
CA THR A 208 30.66 24.87 8.51
C THR A 208 31.21 24.40 9.85
N PRO A 209 30.83 24.99 11.00
CA PRO A 209 31.39 24.62 12.31
C PRO A 209 31.08 23.18 12.75
N GLN A 210 30.20 22.50 12.02
CA GLN A 210 29.64 21.19 12.31
C GLN A 210 29.33 20.48 10.98
N THR A 211 29.38 19.15 10.96
CA THR A 211 28.80 18.41 9.84
C THR A 211 27.29 18.61 9.79
N ILE A 212 26.81 19.27 8.74
CA ILE A 212 25.38 19.35 8.45
C ILE A 212 24.91 17.99 7.92
N ARG A 213 23.78 17.51 8.43
CA ARG A 213 23.12 16.29 7.94
C ARG A 213 21.76 16.62 7.33
N PHE A 214 21.35 15.82 6.35
CA PHE A 214 19.99 15.84 5.83
C PHE A 214 19.24 14.54 6.15
N LEU A 215 17.93 14.66 6.29
CA LEU A 215 16.98 13.56 6.38
C LEU A 215 15.84 13.80 5.39
N LEU A 216 15.77 12.98 4.34
CA LEU A 216 14.68 12.98 3.37
C LEU A 216 13.67 11.88 3.73
N LYS A 217 12.45 12.30 4.06
CA LYS A 217 11.32 11.41 4.40
C LYS A 217 10.08 11.74 3.55
N PRO A 218 9.25 10.76 3.15
CA PRO A 218 7.98 11.05 2.50
C PRO A 218 7.07 11.94 3.36
N PHE A 219 6.22 12.74 2.71
CA PHE A 219 5.23 13.60 3.36
C PHE A 219 3.81 13.04 3.18
N TYR A 220 3.13 12.81 4.30
CA TYR A 220 1.80 12.20 4.36
C TYR A 220 0.70 13.15 4.88
N GLY A 221 0.99 14.42 5.10
CA GLY A 221 -0.03 15.39 5.53
C GLY A 221 -0.97 15.81 4.39
N HIS A 222 -2.11 16.39 4.75
CA HIS A 222 -3.11 16.87 3.80
C HIS A 222 -2.52 17.78 2.72
N ARG A 223 -3.07 17.70 1.50
CA ARG A 223 -2.79 18.65 0.42
C ARG A 223 -4.04 19.44 0.08
N CYS A 224 -3.84 20.60 -0.51
CA CYS A 224 -4.92 21.53 -0.81
C CYS A 224 -5.75 20.97 -1.95
N ALA A 225 -7.04 20.73 -1.69
CA ALA A 225 -8.03 20.29 -2.67
C ALA A 225 -8.24 21.26 -3.86
N HIS A 226 -7.49 22.37 -3.94
CA HIS A 226 -7.51 23.30 -5.07
C HIS A 226 -6.19 23.35 -5.87
N CYS A 227 -5.04 23.50 -5.19
CA CYS A 227 -3.74 23.70 -5.83
C CYS A 227 -2.72 22.57 -5.58
N LEU A 228 -3.12 21.49 -4.90
CA LEU A 228 -2.29 20.35 -4.53
C LEU A 228 -1.07 20.67 -3.64
N ASP A 229 -0.96 21.91 -3.14
CA ASP A 229 0.06 22.32 -2.17
C ASP A 229 -0.22 21.73 -0.79
N PRO A 230 0.79 21.24 -0.05
CA PRO A 230 0.57 20.72 1.29
C PRO A 230 0.01 21.78 2.23
N VAL A 231 -0.96 21.35 3.02
CA VAL A 231 -1.70 22.16 3.97
C VAL A 231 -0.98 22.11 5.31
N TYR A 232 0.12 22.85 5.40
CA TYR A 232 0.80 23.08 6.67
C TYR A 232 0.05 24.10 7.53
N ALA A 233 0.29 24.03 8.85
CA ALA A 233 -0.04 25.02 9.86
C ALA A 233 -1.54 25.24 10.16
N ILE A 234 -2.32 25.65 9.17
CA ILE A 234 -3.70 26.13 9.33
C ILE A 234 -4.52 25.59 8.16
N GLY A 235 -5.00 24.36 8.31
CA GLY A 235 -5.92 23.78 7.34
C GLY A 235 -7.24 24.50 7.34
N TYR A 236 -7.40 25.46 6.43
CA TYR A 236 -8.72 26.02 6.15
C TYR A 236 -9.57 24.89 5.59
N THR A 237 -10.70 24.60 6.23
CA THR A 237 -11.67 23.63 5.73
C THR A 237 -12.91 24.33 5.21
N CYS A 238 -13.73 23.62 4.44
CA CYS A 238 -15.05 24.09 4.08
C CYS A 238 -15.89 24.35 5.35
N GLU A 239 -16.37 25.58 5.57
CA GLU A 239 -17.14 25.94 6.76
C GLU A 239 -18.43 25.10 6.93
N HIS A 240 -18.96 24.55 5.83
CA HIS A 240 -20.13 23.66 5.85
C HIS A 240 -19.70 22.19 6.03
N CYS A 241 -19.19 21.51 4.99
CA CYS A 241 -18.88 20.07 5.11
C CYS A 241 -17.70 19.73 6.02
N GLN A 242 -16.74 20.65 6.21
CA GLN A 242 -15.50 20.49 6.99
C GLN A 242 -14.49 19.46 6.44
N VAL A 243 -14.79 18.78 5.32
CA VAL A 243 -13.97 17.68 4.78
C VAL A 243 -12.72 18.13 4.02
N PRO A 244 -12.78 18.98 2.96
CA PRO A 244 -11.60 19.28 2.16
C PRO A 244 -10.71 20.31 2.83
N HIS A 245 -9.41 20.08 2.72
CA HIS A 245 -8.37 20.95 3.26
C HIS A 245 -7.85 21.95 2.22
N TYR A 246 -7.56 23.18 2.66
CA TYR A 246 -7.03 24.27 1.83
C TYR A 246 -5.87 24.98 2.52
N CYS A 247 -4.84 25.33 1.74
CA CYS A 247 -3.68 26.08 2.23
C CYS A 247 -3.96 27.59 2.43
N SER A 248 -5.11 28.09 1.96
CA SER A 248 -5.54 29.47 2.15
C SER A 248 -7.06 29.62 2.02
N ARG A 249 -7.59 30.70 2.57
CA ARG A 249 -8.99 31.12 2.37
C ARG A 249 -9.31 31.38 0.90
N ASP A 250 -8.35 31.84 0.10
CA ASP A 250 -8.54 32.08 -1.33
C ASP A 250 -8.67 30.77 -2.12
N CYS A 251 -7.86 29.75 -1.79
CA CYS A 251 -7.99 28.42 -2.37
C CYS A 251 -9.33 27.77 -2.01
N MET A 252 -9.79 27.93 -0.77
CA MET A 252 -11.14 27.51 -0.35
C MET A 252 -12.22 28.21 -1.18
N ASN A 253 -12.16 29.55 -1.27
CA ASN A 253 -13.12 30.36 -2.02
C ASN A 253 -13.12 30.06 -3.54
N ALA A 254 -11.95 29.77 -4.11
CA ALA A 254 -11.81 29.40 -5.52
C ALA A 254 -12.39 28.01 -5.81
N HIS A 255 -12.12 27.01 -4.96
CA HIS A 255 -12.69 25.68 -5.12
C HIS A 255 -14.21 25.69 -4.91
N MET A 256 -14.70 26.45 -3.92
CA MET A 256 -16.12 26.72 -3.70
C MET A 256 -16.84 27.25 -4.93
N LYS A 257 -16.25 28.27 -5.59
CA LYS A 257 -16.84 28.89 -6.80
C LYS A 257 -16.87 27.97 -8.02
N ARG A 258 -15.91 27.05 -8.13
CA ARG A 258 -15.79 26.13 -9.27
C ARG A 258 -16.61 24.86 -9.05
N ASN A 259 -16.21 24.03 -8.09
CA ASN A 259 -16.59 22.62 -8.05
C ASN A 259 -17.13 22.18 -6.70
N HIS A 260 -16.53 22.63 -5.60
CA HIS A 260 -16.87 22.11 -4.27
C HIS A 260 -18.32 22.37 -3.88
N LYS A 261 -18.95 23.45 -4.38
CA LYS A 261 -20.37 23.73 -4.14
C LYS A 261 -21.30 22.58 -4.56
N LEU A 262 -20.96 21.84 -5.63
CA LEU A 262 -21.73 20.67 -6.09
C LEU A 262 -21.66 19.51 -5.09
N LEU A 263 -20.49 19.28 -4.50
CA LEU A 263 -20.20 18.12 -3.66
C LEU A 263 -20.35 18.39 -2.17
N CYS A 264 -20.35 19.66 -1.75
CA CYS A 264 -20.40 20.04 -0.34
C CYS A 264 -21.59 19.42 0.43
N PRO A 265 -22.83 19.33 -0.12
CA PRO A 265 -23.91 18.63 0.58
C PRO A 265 -23.62 17.13 0.74
N LEU A 266 -23.19 16.44 -0.33
CA LEU A 266 -22.84 15.01 -0.27
C LEU A 266 -21.69 14.73 0.71
N LEU A 267 -20.68 15.60 0.75
CA LEU A 267 -19.56 15.47 1.68
C LEU A 267 -19.99 15.72 3.13
N TYR A 268 -20.88 16.69 3.37
CA TYR A 268 -21.47 16.96 4.69
C TYR A 268 -22.33 15.77 5.16
N ASP A 269 -23.24 15.29 4.31
CA ASP A 269 -24.22 14.26 4.66
C ASP A 269 -23.60 12.85 4.79
N LYS A 270 -22.58 12.54 3.97
CA LYS A 270 -22.13 11.15 3.79
C LYS A 270 -20.67 10.87 4.15
N TYR A 271 -19.77 11.85 4.04
CA TYR A 271 -18.30 11.65 4.16
C TYR A 271 -17.69 12.32 5.41
N ARG A 272 -18.46 12.46 6.49
CA ARG A 272 -17.98 12.99 7.77
C ARG A 272 -17.50 11.94 8.77
N CYS A 273 -17.75 10.66 8.52
CA CYS A 273 -17.44 9.55 9.44
C CYS A 273 -16.70 8.43 8.68
N GLN A 274 -15.64 7.89 9.28
CA GLN A 274 -14.84 6.76 8.74
C GLN A 274 -14.49 6.93 7.25
N SER A 275 -13.88 8.07 6.95
CA SER A 275 -13.58 8.53 5.60
C SER A 275 -12.14 9.01 5.47
N GLY A 276 -11.54 8.81 4.30
CA GLY A 276 -10.23 9.34 3.95
C GLY A 276 -10.27 10.24 2.71
N GLU A 277 -9.19 10.98 2.49
CA GLU A 277 -9.05 11.97 1.41
C GLU A 277 -7.78 11.68 0.58
N VAL A 278 -7.92 11.68 -0.74
CA VAL A 278 -6.86 11.50 -1.72
C VAL A 278 -6.72 12.78 -2.53
N VAL A 279 -5.65 13.53 -2.30
CA VAL A 279 -5.31 14.74 -3.06
C VAL A 279 -3.93 14.58 -3.69
N THR A 280 -3.87 14.37 -5.00
CA THR A 280 -2.61 14.15 -5.71
C THR A 280 -2.62 14.65 -7.16
N GLU A 281 -1.45 14.66 -7.78
CA GLU A 281 -1.26 14.81 -9.22
C GLU A 281 -1.10 13.40 -9.80
N VAL A 282 -1.82 13.07 -10.86
CA VAL A 282 -1.75 11.77 -11.54
C VAL A 282 -0.86 11.85 -12.80
N PRO A 283 -0.44 10.73 -13.42
CA PRO A 283 0.59 10.74 -14.48
C PRO A 283 0.27 11.55 -15.74
N ASP A 284 -1.01 11.85 -16.02
CA ASP A 284 -1.42 12.75 -17.12
C ASP A 284 -1.29 14.26 -16.76
N GLY A 285 -0.80 14.57 -15.56
CA GLY A 285 -0.66 15.92 -15.02
C GLY A 285 -1.96 16.50 -14.45
N SER A 286 -3.08 15.76 -14.47
CA SER A 286 -4.34 16.23 -13.91
C SER A 286 -4.36 16.15 -12.37
N ALA A 287 -5.22 16.97 -11.78
CA ALA A 287 -5.44 16.97 -10.34
C ALA A 287 -6.51 15.93 -9.97
N LEU A 288 -6.17 15.03 -9.06
CA LEU A 288 -7.09 14.05 -8.51
C LEU A 288 -7.44 14.45 -7.07
N VAL A 289 -8.71 14.75 -6.83
CA VAL A 289 -9.25 15.07 -5.50
C VAL A 289 -10.44 14.14 -5.24
N ALA A 290 -10.23 13.12 -4.41
CA ALA A 290 -11.24 12.12 -4.07
C ALA A 290 -11.38 11.92 -2.57
N TRP A 291 -12.56 11.47 -2.14
CA TRP A 291 -12.89 11.10 -0.78
C TRP A 291 -13.48 9.71 -0.79
N TRP A 292 -13.04 8.87 0.13
CA TRP A 292 -13.59 7.53 0.31
C TRP A 292 -14.24 7.41 1.69
N ARG A 293 -15.18 6.48 1.85
CA ARG A 293 -15.80 6.15 3.14
C ARG A 293 -16.15 4.67 3.22
N CYS A 294 -16.14 4.14 4.44
CA CYS A 294 -16.72 2.83 4.73
C CYS A 294 -18.25 2.89 4.65
N LEU A 295 -18.86 1.76 4.27
CA LEU A 295 -20.29 1.47 4.32
C LEU A 295 -20.48 0.12 5.03
N GLU A 296 -21.75 -0.28 5.21
CA GLU A 296 -22.07 -1.60 5.76
C GLU A 296 -21.63 -2.75 4.83
N HIS A 297 -21.41 -3.94 5.44
CA HIS A 297 -21.12 -5.20 4.75
C HIS A 297 -19.90 -5.15 3.79
N GLY A 298 -18.77 -4.59 4.26
CA GLY A 298 -17.52 -4.54 3.50
C GLY A 298 -17.63 -3.76 2.18
N SER A 299 -18.57 -2.80 2.11
CA SER A 299 -18.75 -1.93 0.95
C SER A 299 -18.08 -0.58 1.19
N PHE A 300 -17.60 0.05 0.13
CA PHE A 300 -16.95 1.35 0.20
C PHE A 300 -17.51 2.28 -0.88
N SER A 301 -17.52 3.58 -0.59
CA SER A 301 -17.93 4.60 -1.55
C SER A 301 -16.78 5.56 -1.80
N VAL A 302 -16.45 5.80 -3.07
CA VAL A 302 -15.33 6.66 -3.50
C VAL A 302 -15.86 7.76 -4.41
N LEU A 303 -15.99 8.98 -3.88
CA LEU A 303 -16.42 10.17 -4.61
C LEU A 303 -15.19 10.96 -5.08
N VAL A 304 -15.09 11.28 -6.37
CA VAL A 304 -14.06 12.18 -6.91
C VAL A 304 -14.68 13.46 -7.47
N ASP A 305 -13.92 14.55 -7.36
CA ASP A 305 -14.30 15.88 -7.84
C ASP A 305 -14.26 16.01 -9.37
N PRO A 306 -14.93 17.02 -9.97
CA PRO A 306 -15.00 17.18 -11.42
C PRO A 306 -13.74 17.80 -12.06
N ASN A 307 -12.63 18.01 -11.33
CA ASN A 307 -11.35 18.43 -11.94
C ASN A 307 -10.61 17.25 -12.61
N ASN A 308 -11.07 16.01 -12.40
CA ASN A 308 -10.48 14.82 -13.01
C ASN A 308 -10.63 14.81 -14.55
N SER A 309 -9.89 13.93 -15.22
CA SER A 309 -9.81 13.87 -16.70
C SER A 309 -11.12 13.52 -17.43
N LEU A 310 -12.16 13.02 -16.75
CA LEU A 310 -13.52 12.88 -17.32
C LEU A 310 -14.33 14.18 -17.28
N GLY A 311 -13.94 15.18 -16.47
CA GLY A 311 -14.69 16.44 -16.29
C GLY A 311 -16.01 16.32 -15.50
N TYR A 312 -16.30 15.14 -14.94
CA TYR A 312 -17.50 14.87 -14.14
C TYR A 312 -17.14 14.43 -12.73
N ALA A 313 -17.91 14.89 -11.74
CA ALA A 313 -17.87 14.25 -10.43
C ALA A 313 -18.55 12.88 -10.52
N ILE A 314 -17.93 11.87 -9.93
CA ILE A 314 -18.37 10.48 -10.04
C ILE A 314 -18.14 9.78 -8.69
N GLU A 315 -19.13 9.00 -8.25
CA GLU A 315 -19.06 8.18 -7.04
C GLU A 315 -19.08 6.71 -7.44
N PHE A 316 -18.01 6.00 -7.12
CA PHE A 316 -17.89 4.55 -7.29
C PHE A 316 -18.34 3.83 -6.01
N THR A 317 -18.93 2.66 -6.18
CA THR A 317 -19.18 1.71 -5.09
C THR A 317 -18.27 0.50 -5.28
N LEU A 318 -17.47 0.19 -4.26
CA LEU A 318 -16.62 -0.98 -4.21
C LEU A 318 -17.17 -1.94 -3.15
N ASN A 319 -16.87 -3.23 -3.28
CA ASN A 319 -17.19 -4.22 -2.26
C ASN A 319 -16.03 -5.22 -2.13
N VAL A 320 -15.64 -5.53 -0.90
CA VAL A 320 -14.56 -6.50 -0.62
C VAL A 320 -15.07 -7.94 -0.70
N LEU A 321 -16.29 -8.21 -0.22
CA LEU A 321 -16.86 -9.57 -0.11
C LEU A 321 -17.27 -10.16 -1.47
N LYS A 322 -17.73 -9.34 -2.41
CA LYS A 322 -18.16 -9.72 -3.77
C LYS A 322 -17.09 -9.42 -4.80
N SER A 323 -17.03 -10.17 -5.91
CA SER A 323 -16.00 -9.95 -6.93
C SER A 323 -16.40 -8.89 -7.95
N ALA A 324 -15.45 -8.01 -8.29
CA ALA A 324 -15.57 -7.04 -9.38
C ALA A 324 -15.92 -7.69 -10.75
N ARG A 325 -15.61 -8.98 -10.95
CA ARG A 325 -16.02 -9.74 -12.15
C ARG A 325 -17.52 -10.03 -12.20
N GLN A 326 -18.18 -10.12 -11.05
CA GLN A 326 -19.59 -10.48 -10.92
C GLN A 326 -20.48 -9.23 -10.93
N GLU A 327 -20.08 -8.17 -10.20
CA GLU A 327 -20.87 -6.95 -10.10
C GLU A 327 -20.57 -5.92 -11.21
N GLY A 328 -19.44 -6.02 -11.89
CA GLY A 328 -19.00 -5.00 -12.84
C GLY A 328 -18.54 -3.71 -12.16
N LEU A 329 -18.36 -2.65 -12.94
CA LEU A 329 -17.97 -1.33 -12.43
C LEU A 329 -19.21 -0.56 -11.97
N GLN A 330 -19.44 -0.49 -10.66
CA GLN A 330 -20.59 0.21 -10.08
C GLN A 330 -20.27 1.68 -9.81
N TYR A 331 -20.96 2.60 -10.50
CA TYR A 331 -20.77 4.05 -10.34
C TYR A 331 -22.04 4.86 -10.59
N ARG A 332 -22.07 6.07 -10.03
CA ARG A 332 -23.05 7.11 -10.36
C ARG A 332 -22.37 8.45 -10.64
N LEU A 333 -22.84 9.14 -11.67
CA LEU A 333 -22.38 10.50 -11.99
C LEU A 333 -23.10 11.51 -11.10
N VAL A 334 -22.38 12.52 -10.63
CA VAL A 334 -22.89 13.60 -9.78
C VAL A 334 -22.88 14.90 -10.58
N SER A 335 -24.06 15.46 -10.84
CA SER A 335 -24.24 16.67 -11.64
C SER A 335 -25.38 17.52 -11.07
N SER A 336 -25.28 18.84 -11.21
CA SER A 336 -26.36 19.79 -10.90
C SER A 336 -27.38 19.94 -12.04
N THR A 337 -27.05 19.47 -13.24
CA THR A 337 -27.89 19.52 -14.44
C THR A 337 -28.05 18.12 -15.05
N ALA A 338 -29.15 17.91 -15.79
CA ALA A 338 -29.33 16.69 -16.56
C ALA A 338 -28.17 16.51 -17.55
N LEU A 339 -27.53 15.35 -17.52
CA LEU A 339 -26.41 15.03 -18.40
C LEU A 339 -26.93 14.80 -19.82
N THR A 340 -26.41 15.56 -20.78
CA THR A 340 -26.75 15.44 -22.21
C THR A 340 -26.09 14.23 -22.87
N SER A 341 -24.98 13.75 -22.30
CA SER A 341 -24.32 12.49 -22.65
C SER A 341 -23.60 11.93 -21.42
N SER A 342 -23.49 10.61 -21.34
CA SER A 342 -22.64 9.91 -20.37
C SER A 342 -21.29 9.58 -21.00
N PRO A 343 -20.16 9.64 -20.26
CA PRO A 343 -18.88 9.15 -20.75
C PRO A 343 -18.96 7.66 -21.13
N PRO A 344 -18.25 7.21 -22.19
CA PRO A 344 -18.13 5.81 -22.55
C PRO A 344 -17.65 4.95 -21.37
N HIS A 345 -18.25 3.78 -21.18
CA HIS A 345 -17.89 2.87 -20.07
C HIS A 345 -16.39 2.51 -20.06
N GLU A 346 -15.76 2.40 -21.23
CA GLU A 346 -14.32 2.12 -21.33
C GLU A 346 -13.46 3.28 -20.78
N GLU A 347 -13.86 4.54 -21.01
CA GLU A 347 -13.17 5.71 -20.45
C GLU A 347 -13.35 5.78 -18.94
N VAL A 348 -14.56 5.50 -18.45
CA VAL A 348 -14.82 5.39 -17.00
C VAL A 348 -13.99 4.27 -16.37
N ALA A 349 -13.85 3.11 -17.01
CA ALA A 349 -13.02 2.02 -16.53
C ALA A 349 -11.52 2.36 -16.52
N ARG A 350 -11.00 3.01 -17.58
CA ARG A 350 -9.61 3.50 -17.63
C ARG A 350 -9.34 4.51 -16.52
N PHE A 351 -10.24 5.48 -16.33
CA PHE A 351 -10.14 6.47 -15.25
C PHE A 351 -10.25 5.84 -13.86
N ALA A 352 -11.19 4.91 -13.66
CA ALA A 352 -11.33 4.17 -12.41
C ALA A 352 -10.03 3.45 -12.03
N CYS A 353 -9.28 2.91 -13.00
CA CYS A 353 -7.99 2.30 -12.70
C CYS A 353 -6.96 3.31 -12.15
N VAL A 354 -6.93 4.54 -12.69
CA VAL A 354 -6.06 5.60 -12.17
C VAL A 354 -6.48 6.01 -10.76
N LEU A 355 -7.78 6.29 -10.55
CA LEU A 355 -8.34 6.65 -9.26
C LEU A 355 -8.11 5.57 -8.19
N LEU A 356 -8.45 4.31 -8.50
CA LEU A 356 -8.38 3.21 -7.55
C LEU A 356 -6.95 2.79 -7.18
N ARG A 357 -5.95 3.12 -7.99
CA ARG A 357 -4.53 2.99 -7.58
C ARG A 357 -4.18 3.99 -6.47
N GLU A 358 -4.55 5.26 -6.62
CA GLU A 358 -4.25 6.27 -5.61
C GLU A 358 -5.10 6.11 -4.35
N VAL A 359 -6.34 5.62 -4.48
CA VAL A 359 -7.19 5.21 -3.34
C VAL A 359 -6.63 3.95 -2.66
N ASN A 360 -6.17 2.93 -3.40
CA ASN A 360 -5.46 1.79 -2.83
C ASN A 360 -4.22 2.23 -2.03
N ARG A 361 -3.40 3.10 -2.61
CA ARG A 361 -2.21 3.66 -1.95
C ARG A 361 -2.55 4.45 -0.68
N SER A 362 -3.61 5.27 -0.71
CA SER A 362 -4.12 5.96 0.49
C SER A 362 -4.63 4.98 1.54
N ALA A 363 -5.45 4.00 1.15
CA ALA A 363 -6.00 2.99 2.05
C ALA A 363 -4.91 2.15 2.73
N ILE A 364 -3.84 1.80 2.01
CA ILE A 364 -2.64 1.15 2.58
C ILE A 364 -1.98 2.02 3.66
N LEU A 365 -1.82 3.33 3.41
CA LEU A 365 -1.20 4.27 4.36
C LEU A 365 -2.07 4.53 5.61
N GLU A 366 -3.39 4.52 5.46
CA GLU A 366 -4.37 4.63 6.56
C GLU A 366 -4.64 3.29 7.27
N GLY A 367 -3.96 2.20 6.87
CA GLY A 367 -4.14 0.86 7.45
C GLY A 367 -5.47 0.17 7.08
N CYS A 368 -6.24 0.70 6.14
CA CYS A 368 -7.52 0.16 5.71
C CYS A 368 -7.35 -0.96 4.67
N ALA A 369 -6.93 -2.14 5.12
CA ALA A 369 -6.71 -3.31 4.27
C ALA A 369 -7.94 -3.71 3.41
N PRO A 370 -9.19 -3.70 3.89
CA PRO A 370 -10.34 -4.11 3.07
C PRO A 370 -10.66 -3.17 1.90
N LEU A 371 -10.55 -1.84 2.09
CA LEU A 371 -10.66 -0.89 0.99
C LEU A 371 -9.53 -1.07 -0.02
N ALA A 372 -8.30 -1.24 0.48
CA ALA A 372 -7.15 -1.48 -0.38
C ALA A 372 -7.34 -2.76 -1.23
N ALA A 373 -7.80 -3.86 -0.62
CA ALA A 373 -8.08 -5.12 -1.30
C ALA A 373 -9.26 -5.02 -2.29
N ALA A 374 -10.33 -4.29 -1.94
CA ALA A 374 -11.43 -4.01 -2.86
C ALA A 374 -10.94 -3.24 -4.09
N CYS A 375 -10.07 -2.23 -3.92
CA CYS A 375 -9.45 -1.54 -5.06
C CYS A 375 -8.61 -2.50 -5.92
N LEU A 376 -7.86 -3.43 -5.32
CA LEU A 376 -7.03 -4.40 -6.05
C LEU A 376 -7.85 -5.37 -6.91
N ASP A 377 -9.02 -5.82 -6.46
CA ASP A 377 -9.89 -6.69 -7.28
C ASP A 377 -10.40 -5.94 -8.52
N TYR A 378 -10.81 -4.67 -8.38
CA TYR A 378 -11.19 -3.84 -9.53
C TYR A 378 -10.01 -3.60 -10.47
N LEU A 379 -8.80 -3.36 -9.96
CA LEU A 379 -7.59 -3.26 -10.79
C LEU A 379 -7.24 -4.56 -11.50
N TYR A 380 -7.44 -5.72 -10.86
CA TYR A 380 -7.22 -7.03 -11.46
C TYR A 380 -8.19 -7.31 -12.63
N VAL A 381 -9.41 -6.76 -12.58
CA VAL A 381 -10.45 -6.99 -13.58
C VAL A 381 -10.41 -5.97 -14.72
N PHE A 382 -10.23 -4.69 -14.41
CA PHE A 382 -10.41 -3.59 -15.38
C PHE A 382 -9.11 -2.94 -15.86
N SER A 383 -7.96 -3.21 -15.25
CA SER A 383 -6.72 -2.52 -15.65
C SER A 383 -6.30 -2.94 -17.08
N PRO A 384 -6.00 -1.97 -17.97
CA PRO A 384 -5.58 -2.27 -19.33
C PRO A 384 -4.18 -2.89 -19.42
N THR A 385 -3.38 -2.82 -18.34
CA THR A 385 -2.01 -3.36 -18.31
C THR A 385 -1.78 -4.16 -17.03
N ALA A 386 -1.12 -5.32 -17.17
CA ALA A 386 -0.85 -6.19 -16.04
C ALA A 386 0.15 -5.57 -15.04
N ASP A 387 1.14 -4.82 -15.51
CA ASP A 387 2.17 -4.23 -14.63
C ASP A 387 1.59 -3.23 -13.63
N PHE A 388 0.63 -2.40 -14.05
CA PHE A 388 -0.05 -1.44 -13.17
C PHE A 388 -0.78 -2.14 -12.01
N ALA A 389 -1.52 -3.21 -12.31
CA ALA A 389 -2.17 -4.02 -11.29
C ALA A 389 -1.14 -4.76 -10.42
N ILE A 390 -0.10 -5.36 -11.00
CA ILE A 390 0.96 -6.07 -10.28
C ILE A 390 1.67 -5.17 -9.27
N GLN A 391 2.03 -3.94 -9.64
CA GLN A 391 2.70 -2.98 -8.74
C GLN A 391 1.84 -2.66 -7.52
N ALA A 392 0.53 -2.42 -7.70
CA ALA A 392 -0.39 -2.15 -6.58
C ALA A 392 -0.54 -3.36 -5.64
N HIS A 393 -0.60 -4.58 -6.18
CA HIS A 393 -0.63 -5.80 -5.38
C HIS A 393 0.67 -6.03 -4.60
N ILE A 394 1.83 -5.78 -5.21
CA ILE A 394 3.13 -5.86 -4.51
C ILE A 394 3.18 -4.85 -3.37
N LEU A 395 2.79 -3.59 -3.60
CA LEU A 395 2.75 -2.56 -2.56
C LEU A 395 1.91 -2.99 -1.34
N PHE A 396 0.73 -3.57 -1.60
CA PHE A 396 -0.14 -4.11 -0.56
C PHE A 396 0.56 -5.18 0.30
N PHE A 397 1.15 -6.22 -0.31
CA PHE A 397 1.81 -7.30 0.45
C PHE A 397 3.17 -6.92 1.07
N THR A 398 3.83 -5.88 0.54
CA THR A 398 5.01 -5.30 1.20
C THR A 398 4.67 -4.42 2.41
N THR A 399 3.39 -4.08 2.61
CA THR A 399 2.92 -3.27 3.75
C THR A 399 2.13 -4.10 4.75
N PHE A 400 1.16 -4.89 4.28
CA PHE A 400 0.41 -5.85 5.07
C PHE A 400 1.04 -7.24 4.88
N HIS A 401 2.03 -7.56 5.71
CA HIS A 401 2.72 -8.84 5.66
C HIS A 401 1.82 -9.96 6.20
N CYS A 402 1.51 -10.95 5.37
CA CYS A 402 0.73 -12.12 5.80
C CYS A 402 1.49 -13.03 6.79
N GLU A 403 2.80 -12.84 6.97
CA GLU A 403 3.60 -13.53 7.99
C GLU A 403 3.36 -12.99 9.40
N ASP A 404 2.79 -11.78 9.55
CA ASP A 404 2.40 -11.22 10.86
C ASP A 404 0.99 -11.71 11.31
N LEU A 405 0.33 -12.59 10.52
CA LEU A 405 -0.95 -13.23 10.86
C LEU A 405 -0.74 -14.42 11.82
N ASP A 406 -0.07 -14.18 12.95
CA ASP A 406 -0.02 -15.09 14.11
C ASP A 406 -1.39 -15.17 14.85
N VAL A 407 -2.36 -14.35 14.44
CA VAL A 407 -3.71 -14.26 15.00
C VAL A 407 -4.69 -15.03 14.10
N PRO A 408 -5.65 -15.79 14.67
CA PRO A 408 -6.76 -16.39 13.92
C PRO A 408 -7.49 -15.37 13.03
N ILE A 409 -7.89 -15.78 11.84
CA ILE A 409 -8.74 -14.96 10.97
C ILE A 409 -10.18 -15.08 11.48
N ASP A 410 -10.73 -13.95 11.92
CA ASP A 410 -11.98 -13.92 12.70
C ASP A 410 -13.19 -13.46 11.86
N THR A 411 -12.97 -12.96 10.64
CA THR A 411 -14.05 -12.46 9.77
C THR A 411 -13.88 -12.83 8.29
N PHE A 412 -15.00 -12.92 7.56
CA PHE A 412 -14.99 -13.04 6.09
C PHE A 412 -14.29 -11.86 5.40
N GLU A 413 -14.45 -10.65 5.93
CA GLU A 413 -13.86 -9.43 5.36
C GLU A 413 -12.33 -9.45 5.44
N GLU A 414 -11.78 -9.79 6.61
CA GLU A 414 -10.36 -9.98 6.82
C GLU A 414 -9.80 -11.10 5.92
N TYR A 415 -10.45 -12.27 5.92
CA TYR A 415 -10.06 -13.39 5.07
C TYR A 415 -9.94 -13.00 3.60
N VAL A 416 -10.99 -12.38 3.05
CA VAL A 416 -11.04 -12.00 1.63
C VAL A 416 -10.03 -10.89 1.31
N SER A 417 -9.77 -9.98 2.26
CA SER A 417 -8.79 -8.90 2.11
C SER A 417 -7.37 -9.40 1.85
N TYR A 418 -6.99 -10.56 2.41
CA TYR A 418 -5.68 -11.18 2.17
C TYR A 418 -5.72 -12.24 1.05
N ALA A 419 -6.74 -13.10 1.04
CA ALA A 419 -6.78 -14.24 0.12
C ALA A 419 -6.97 -13.81 -1.35
N ARG A 420 -7.90 -12.88 -1.62
CA ARG A 420 -8.22 -12.50 -3.01
C ARG A 420 -7.06 -11.80 -3.71
N PRO A 421 -6.34 -10.83 -3.11
CA PRO A 421 -5.25 -10.18 -3.83
C PRO A 421 -4.03 -11.09 -4.02
N LEU A 422 -3.79 -12.10 -3.16
CA LEU A 422 -2.74 -13.11 -3.42
C LEU A 422 -3.07 -13.95 -4.65
N HIS A 423 -4.32 -14.41 -4.76
CA HIS A 423 -4.81 -15.16 -5.92
C HIS A 423 -4.78 -14.32 -7.21
N ALA A 424 -5.16 -13.04 -7.13
CA ALA A 424 -5.10 -12.10 -8.25
C ALA A 424 -3.65 -11.82 -8.69
N LEU A 425 -2.73 -11.55 -7.75
CA LEU A 425 -1.31 -11.36 -8.02
C LEU A 425 -0.71 -12.60 -8.70
N ALA A 426 -0.94 -13.80 -8.17
CA ALA A 426 -0.47 -15.04 -8.78
C ALA A 426 -1.01 -15.21 -10.21
N SER A 427 -2.30 -14.95 -10.42
CA SER A 427 -2.95 -15.00 -11.74
C SER A 427 -2.34 -14.01 -12.74
N LEU A 428 -2.08 -12.77 -12.31
CA LEU A 428 -1.43 -11.74 -13.13
C LEU A 428 -0.01 -12.16 -13.51
N GLN A 429 0.79 -12.64 -12.56
CA GLN A 429 2.18 -13.06 -12.78
C GLN A 429 2.26 -14.30 -13.69
N ILE A 430 1.34 -15.27 -13.56
CA ILE A 430 1.20 -16.41 -14.50
C ILE A 430 0.93 -15.91 -15.92
N ASN A 431 -0.08 -15.04 -16.08
CA ASN A 431 -0.48 -14.53 -17.39
C ASN A 431 0.63 -13.69 -18.04
N TYR A 432 1.40 -12.94 -17.24
CA TYR A 432 2.58 -12.21 -17.70
C TYR A 432 3.69 -13.17 -18.14
N ALA A 433 4.04 -14.15 -17.31
CA ALA A 433 5.07 -15.14 -17.62
C ALA A 433 4.79 -15.91 -18.91
N LEU A 434 3.54 -16.35 -19.12
CA LEU A 434 3.12 -17.07 -20.33
C LEU A 434 3.29 -16.25 -21.62
N LYS A 435 3.13 -14.92 -21.53
CA LYS A 435 3.34 -13.99 -22.65
C LYS A 435 4.82 -13.60 -22.85
N SER A 436 5.68 -13.87 -21.86
CA SER A 436 7.08 -13.44 -21.90
C SER A 436 7.95 -14.33 -22.78
N THR A 437 8.60 -13.68 -23.75
CA THR A 437 9.62 -14.24 -24.64
C THR A 437 11.01 -14.25 -24.01
N ILE A 438 11.24 -13.50 -22.93
CA ILE A 438 12.53 -13.38 -22.25
C ILE A 438 12.64 -14.46 -21.15
N PRO A 439 13.61 -15.39 -21.20
CA PRO A 439 13.69 -16.48 -20.23
C PRO A 439 13.86 -16.04 -18.77
N ALA A 440 14.70 -15.02 -18.52
CA ALA A 440 14.89 -14.47 -17.17
C ALA A 440 13.62 -13.82 -16.60
N GLU A 441 12.84 -13.15 -17.45
CA GLU A 441 11.55 -12.55 -17.11
C GLU A 441 10.53 -13.63 -16.75
N PHE A 442 10.42 -14.68 -17.58
CA PHE A 442 9.58 -15.85 -17.28
C PHE A 442 9.91 -16.43 -15.90
N TRP A 443 11.17 -16.77 -15.63
CA TRP A 443 11.57 -17.41 -14.37
C TRP A 443 11.29 -16.52 -13.16
N ARG A 444 11.58 -15.21 -13.25
CA ARG A 444 11.30 -14.25 -12.18
C ARG A 444 9.80 -14.17 -11.87
N ARG A 445 8.96 -14.05 -12.91
CA ARG A 445 7.51 -13.91 -12.80
C ARG A 445 6.84 -15.20 -12.29
N VAL A 446 7.25 -16.37 -12.79
CA VAL A 446 6.74 -17.67 -12.31
C VAL A 446 7.16 -17.94 -10.87
N LYS A 447 8.38 -17.54 -10.46
CA LYS A 447 8.79 -17.61 -9.06
C LYS A 447 7.87 -16.78 -8.16
N VAL A 448 7.63 -15.50 -8.50
CA VAL A 448 6.72 -14.64 -7.72
C VAL A 448 5.30 -15.20 -7.69
N ALA A 449 4.80 -15.80 -8.79
CA ALA A 449 3.51 -16.48 -8.79
C ALA A 449 3.47 -17.67 -7.80
N LYS A 450 4.51 -18.54 -7.84
CA LYS A 450 4.66 -19.67 -6.92
C LYS A 450 4.69 -19.22 -5.46
N ASP A 451 5.48 -18.19 -5.16
CA ASP A 451 5.64 -17.66 -3.81
C ASP A 451 4.32 -17.02 -3.33
N SER A 452 3.60 -16.29 -4.19
CA SER A 452 2.27 -15.72 -3.87
C SER A 452 1.22 -16.80 -3.55
N VAL A 453 1.21 -17.93 -4.28
CA VAL A 453 0.30 -19.05 -4.00
C VAL A 453 0.71 -19.81 -2.73
N ALA A 454 2.01 -19.88 -2.41
CA ALA A 454 2.47 -20.44 -1.15
C ALA A 454 2.02 -19.59 0.05
N SER A 455 2.11 -18.25 -0.04
CA SER A 455 1.54 -17.34 0.96
C SER A 455 0.02 -17.48 1.07
N LEU A 456 -0.70 -17.70 -0.03
CA LEU A 456 -2.15 -17.94 -0.01
C LEU A 456 -2.48 -19.23 0.75
N LEU A 457 -1.72 -20.30 0.53
CA LEU A 457 -1.87 -21.54 1.27
C LEU A 457 -1.58 -21.35 2.77
N ALA A 458 -0.58 -20.53 3.12
CA ALA A 458 -0.31 -20.18 4.52
C ALA A 458 -1.50 -19.45 5.17
N VAL A 459 -2.06 -18.41 4.53
CA VAL A 459 -3.28 -17.70 4.97
C VAL A 459 -4.44 -18.68 5.19
N THR A 460 -4.64 -19.63 4.29
CA THR A 460 -5.71 -20.64 4.44
C THR A 460 -5.43 -21.73 5.48
N ASN A 461 -4.20 -21.86 6.00
CA ASN A 461 -3.86 -22.81 7.05
C ASN A 461 -3.99 -22.21 8.46
N VAL A 462 -4.19 -20.89 8.57
CA VAL A 462 -4.60 -20.26 9.82
C VAL A 462 -5.97 -20.80 10.21
N VAL A 463 -6.08 -21.33 11.44
CA VAL A 463 -7.35 -21.86 11.94
C VAL A 463 -8.30 -20.68 12.14
N PRO A 464 -9.46 -20.62 11.45
CA PRO A 464 -10.45 -19.60 11.74
C PRO A 464 -10.95 -19.79 13.18
N SER A 465 -11.15 -18.70 13.93
CA SER A 465 -11.84 -18.85 15.21
C SER A 465 -13.25 -19.41 14.97
N GLY A 466 -13.73 -20.22 15.91
CA GLY A 466 -14.95 -21.03 15.74
C GLY A 466 -16.28 -20.24 15.72
N GLY A 467 -16.27 -18.97 15.32
CA GLY A 467 -17.42 -18.05 15.38
C GLY A 467 -18.13 -17.77 14.06
N VAL A 468 -17.56 -18.14 12.90
CA VAL A 468 -18.11 -17.76 11.57
C VAL A 468 -18.56 -18.97 10.76
N GLU A 469 -19.87 -19.17 10.70
CA GLU A 469 -20.53 -20.21 9.88
C GLU A 469 -20.22 -20.01 8.38
N GLY A 470 -19.86 -21.08 7.67
CA GLY A 470 -19.54 -21.05 6.23
C GLY A 470 -18.10 -20.64 5.88
N LEU A 471 -17.32 -20.09 6.82
CA LEU A 471 -15.94 -19.65 6.54
C LEU A 471 -15.00 -20.82 6.24
N LYS A 472 -15.20 -21.97 6.90
CA LYS A 472 -14.41 -23.20 6.70
C LYS A 472 -14.55 -23.75 5.27
N GLU A 473 -15.75 -23.72 4.72
CA GLU A 473 -16.07 -24.19 3.38
C GLU A 473 -15.39 -23.30 2.33
N ILE A 474 -15.43 -21.97 2.52
CA ILE A 474 -14.75 -21.00 1.64
C ILE A 474 -13.22 -21.15 1.72
N ILE A 475 -12.66 -21.31 2.92
CA ILE A 475 -11.22 -21.57 3.11
C ILE A 475 -10.82 -22.86 2.37
N THR A 476 -11.59 -23.95 2.52
CA THR A 476 -11.29 -25.24 1.88
C THR A 476 -11.40 -25.17 0.36
N ALA A 477 -12.37 -24.42 -0.18
CA ALA A 477 -12.48 -24.16 -1.62
C ALA A 477 -11.28 -23.35 -2.13
N GLN A 478 -10.84 -22.33 -1.39
CA GLN A 478 -9.68 -21.53 -1.76
C GLN A 478 -8.36 -22.31 -1.69
N GLN A 479 -8.20 -23.23 -0.72
CA GLN A 479 -7.09 -24.18 -0.65
C GLN A 479 -7.04 -25.06 -1.91
N ARG A 480 -8.19 -25.59 -2.33
CA ARG A 480 -8.33 -26.39 -3.56
C ARG A 480 -7.89 -25.58 -4.78
N ASP A 481 -8.39 -24.37 -4.95
CA ASP A 481 -8.02 -23.49 -6.07
C ASP A 481 -6.54 -23.08 -6.05
N ALA A 482 -5.98 -22.82 -4.87
CA ALA A 482 -4.56 -22.51 -4.70
C ALA A 482 -3.67 -23.71 -5.08
N LEU A 483 -3.98 -24.92 -4.61
CA LEU A 483 -3.28 -26.16 -5.01
C LEU A 483 -3.41 -26.44 -6.51
N LEU A 484 -4.59 -26.22 -7.10
CA LEU A 484 -4.83 -26.33 -8.54
C LEU A 484 -4.05 -25.30 -9.36
N MET A 485 -3.82 -24.09 -8.82
CA MET A 485 -2.97 -23.08 -9.44
C MET A 485 -1.49 -23.43 -9.29
N LEU A 486 -1.08 -23.93 -8.12
CA LEU A 486 0.30 -24.32 -7.84
C LEU A 486 0.74 -25.50 -8.71
N SER A 487 -0.13 -26.49 -8.93
CA SER A 487 0.17 -27.59 -9.86
C SER A 487 0.38 -27.10 -11.30
N ARG A 488 -0.43 -26.13 -11.76
CA ARG A 488 -0.24 -25.47 -13.07
C ARG A 488 1.09 -24.71 -13.14
N ILE A 489 1.46 -23.99 -12.09
CA ILE A 489 2.76 -23.30 -11.99
C ILE A 489 3.91 -24.30 -12.13
N PHE A 490 3.88 -25.43 -11.41
CA PHE A 490 4.92 -26.45 -11.50
C PHE A 490 4.99 -27.11 -12.89
N VAL A 491 3.86 -27.34 -13.58
CA VAL A 491 3.87 -27.79 -14.99
C VAL A 491 4.50 -26.76 -15.91
N MET A 492 4.22 -25.46 -15.71
CA MET A 492 4.87 -24.37 -16.46
C MET A 492 6.38 -24.33 -16.23
N MET A 493 6.84 -24.54 -14.99
CA MET A 493 8.26 -24.64 -14.67
C MET A 493 8.89 -25.87 -15.34
N ALA A 494 8.27 -27.05 -15.23
CA ALA A 494 8.73 -28.29 -15.86
C ALA A 494 8.92 -28.12 -17.39
N ALA A 495 7.97 -27.47 -18.07
CA ALA A 495 7.99 -27.26 -19.51
C ALA A 495 9.11 -26.33 -20.03
N ARG A 496 9.78 -25.58 -19.15
CA ARG A 496 10.96 -24.74 -19.50
C ARG A 496 12.23 -25.09 -18.73
N ALA A 497 12.17 -26.08 -17.83
CA ALA A 497 13.31 -26.55 -17.05
C ALA A 497 14.22 -27.50 -17.88
N PRO A 498 15.51 -27.63 -17.53
CA PRO A 498 16.34 -28.74 -18.00
C PRO A 498 15.71 -30.09 -17.64
N GLU A 499 15.96 -31.14 -18.43
CA GLU A 499 15.38 -32.47 -18.22
C GLU A 499 15.66 -33.04 -16.81
N SER A 500 16.84 -32.74 -16.25
CA SER A 500 17.26 -33.13 -14.89
C SER A 500 16.40 -32.53 -13.78
N GLU A 501 15.72 -31.40 -14.01
CA GLU A 501 14.79 -30.78 -13.06
C GLU A 501 13.32 -31.00 -13.42
N CYS A 502 13.01 -31.27 -14.69
CA CYS A 502 11.64 -31.44 -15.18
C CYS A 502 10.85 -32.45 -14.35
N GLN A 503 11.43 -33.63 -14.08
CA GLN A 503 10.77 -34.66 -13.28
C GLN A 503 10.44 -34.18 -11.85
N ARG A 504 11.36 -33.46 -11.18
CA ARG A 504 11.11 -32.89 -9.85
C ARG A 504 9.91 -31.95 -9.85
N TRP A 505 9.77 -31.12 -10.88
CA TRP A 505 8.65 -30.19 -10.99
C TRP A 505 7.33 -30.92 -11.28
N LEU A 506 7.33 -31.96 -12.13
CA LEU A 506 6.14 -32.79 -12.36
C LEU A 506 5.69 -33.53 -11.08
N GLU A 507 6.63 -34.04 -10.28
CA GLU A 507 6.33 -34.67 -8.98
C GLU A 507 5.68 -33.69 -7.98
N GLN A 508 6.12 -32.43 -7.95
CA GLN A 508 5.48 -31.41 -7.09
C GLN A 508 4.06 -31.07 -7.60
N ALA A 509 3.86 -30.99 -8.92
CA ALA A 509 2.52 -30.83 -9.49
C ALA A 509 1.59 -32.00 -9.11
N GLU A 510 2.11 -33.23 -9.08
CA GLU A 510 1.35 -34.43 -8.73
C GLU A 510 0.95 -34.43 -7.24
N ARG A 511 1.85 -34.00 -6.35
CA ARG A 511 1.57 -33.85 -4.92
C ARG A 511 0.43 -32.86 -4.66
N CYS A 512 0.44 -31.70 -5.33
CA CYS A 512 -0.64 -30.73 -5.21
C CYS A 512 -1.99 -31.30 -5.65
N LEU A 513 -2.04 -32.04 -6.77
CA LEU A 513 -3.28 -32.67 -7.24
C LEU A 513 -3.75 -33.81 -6.33
N SER A 514 -2.83 -34.60 -5.77
CA SER A 514 -3.17 -35.63 -4.78
C SER A 514 -3.75 -35.00 -3.51
N GLN A 515 -3.19 -33.88 -3.04
CA GLN A 515 -3.74 -33.12 -1.91
C GLN A 515 -5.16 -32.59 -2.19
N CYS A 516 -5.45 -32.15 -3.42
CA CYS A 516 -6.83 -31.78 -3.81
C CYS A 516 -7.83 -32.96 -3.74
N GLN A 517 -7.39 -34.19 -4.00
CA GLN A 517 -8.27 -35.38 -4.01
C GLN A 517 -8.53 -35.93 -2.60
N GLU A 518 -7.49 -35.97 -1.75
CA GLU A 518 -7.49 -36.81 -0.55
C GLU A 518 -7.01 -36.07 0.72
N GLY A 519 -6.56 -34.81 0.61
CA GLY A 519 -5.91 -34.06 1.70
C GLY A 519 -6.71 -32.89 2.28
N LEU A 520 -7.93 -32.61 1.82
CA LEU A 520 -8.75 -31.49 2.28
C LEU A 520 -9.87 -31.92 3.23
N ALA A 521 -10.21 -31.04 4.19
CA ALA A 521 -11.13 -31.35 5.28
C ALA A 521 -12.63 -31.41 4.90
N VAL A 522 -12.98 -30.94 3.70
CA VAL A 522 -14.35 -30.97 3.16
C VAL A 522 -14.32 -31.78 1.85
N PRO A 523 -15.18 -32.80 1.68
CA PRO A 523 -15.21 -33.59 0.47
C PRO A 523 -15.56 -32.73 -0.75
N ASN A 524 -15.00 -33.09 -1.90
CA ASN A 524 -15.21 -32.40 -3.16
C ASN A 524 -16.62 -32.68 -3.71
N SER A 525 -17.13 -31.78 -4.56
CA SER A 525 -18.24 -32.13 -5.45
C SER A 525 -17.79 -33.11 -6.53
N PHE A 526 -18.72 -33.92 -7.08
CA PHE A 526 -18.41 -34.84 -8.19
C PHE A 526 -17.82 -34.12 -9.43
N GLU A 527 -18.13 -32.83 -9.62
CA GLU A 527 -17.59 -32.02 -10.73
C GLU A 527 -16.12 -31.64 -10.49
N GLU A 528 -15.77 -31.24 -9.27
CA GLU A 528 -14.39 -30.95 -8.88
C GLU A 528 -13.54 -32.22 -8.89
N ASP A 529 -14.05 -33.32 -8.34
CA ASP A 529 -13.34 -34.61 -8.36
C ASP A 529 -13.08 -35.10 -9.79
N ALA A 530 -14.06 -34.96 -10.69
CA ALA A 530 -13.86 -35.23 -12.11
C ALA A 530 -12.77 -34.33 -12.71
N LEU A 531 -12.82 -33.02 -12.47
CA LEU A 531 -11.83 -32.05 -12.95
C LEU A 531 -10.41 -32.38 -12.45
N ILE A 532 -10.25 -32.71 -11.17
CA ILE A 532 -8.96 -33.06 -10.58
C ILE A 532 -8.45 -34.37 -11.17
N CYS A 533 -9.30 -35.39 -11.33
CA CYS A 533 -8.95 -36.66 -11.99
C CYS A 533 -8.45 -36.44 -13.43
N PHE A 534 -9.14 -35.62 -14.23
CA PHE A 534 -8.71 -35.34 -15.60
C PHE A 534 -7.42 -34.52 -15.66
N ARG A 535 -7.22 -33.54 -14.76
CA ARG A 535 -5.95 -32.80 -14.65
C ARG A 535 -4.80 -33.71 -14.25
N ARG A 536 -5.02 -34.63 -13.29
CA ARG A 536 -4.01 -35.61 -12.87
C ARG A 536 -3.69 -36.58 -14.01
N ALA A 537 -4.69 -37.10 -14.72
CA ALA A 537 -4.47 -37.93 -15.91
C ALA A 537 -3.61 -37.21 -16.98
N ALA A 538 -3.89 -35.93 -17.27
CA ALA A 538 -3.09 -35.15 -18.21
C ALA A 538 -1.64 -34.92 -17.73
N LEU A 539 -1.43 -34.64 -16.43
CA LEU A 539 -0.11 -34.50 -15.82
C LEU A 539 0.70 -35.80 -15.91
N LEU A 540 0.10 -36.93 -15.56
CA LEU A 540 0.78 -38.24 -15.52
C LEU A 540 1.35 -38.63 -16.90
N LEU A 541 0.67 -38.25 -17.99
CA LEU A 541 1.18 -38.47 -19.36
C LEU A 541 2.46 -37.67 -19.68
N LEU A 542 2.74 -36.57 -18.97
CA LEU A 542 3.96 -35.77 -19.18
C LEU A 542 5.24 -36.48 -18.71
N PHE A 543 5.14 -37.48 -17.82
CA PHE A 543 6.27 -38.28 -17.38
C PHE A 543 6.82 -39.24 -18.44
N LYS A 544 6.04 -39.55 -19.49
CA LYS A 544 6.43 -40.44 -20.60
C LYS A 544 6.91 -41.85 -20.17
N THR A 545 6.36 -42.40 -19.08
CA THR A 545 6.63 -43.79 -18.65
C THR A 545 5.35 -44.63 -18.68
N ASP A 546 5.48 -45.92 -19.02
CA ASP A 546 4.32 -46.83 -19.15
C ASP A 546 3.52 -46.95 -17.86
N ALA A 547 4.19 -46.99 -16.70
CA ALA A 547 3.55 -47.04 -15.39
C ALA A 547 2.66 -45.80 -15.14
N LYS A 548 3.15 -44.59 -15.48
CA LYS A 548 2.37 -43.35 -15.36
C LYS A 548 1.27 -43.25 -16.42
N ALA A 549 1.45 -43.86 -17.60
CA ALA A 549 0.41 -43.96 -18.62
C ALA A 549 -0.78 -44.84 -18.19
N GLU A 550 -0.53 -45.96 -17.49
CA GLU A 550 -1.61 -46.76 -16.90
C GLU A 550 -2.28 -46.05 -15.72
N GLU A 551 -1.53 -45.37 -14.86
CA GLU A 551 -2.10 -44.52 -13.80
C GLU A 551 -3.01 -43.42 -14.39
N ALA A 552 -2.60 -42.79 -15.51
CA ALA A 552 -3.41 -41.81 -16.22
C ALA A 552 -4.74 -42.38 -16.75
N LYS A 553 -4.72 -43.62 -17.29
CA LYS A 553 -5.95 -44.33 -17.71
C LYS A 553 -6.87 -44.62 -16.54
N ALA A 554 -6.32 -44.99 -15.38
CA ALA A 554 -7.10 -45.23 -14.16
C ALA A 554 -7.75 -43.92 -13.64
N GLN A 555 -6.99 -42.83 -13.56
CA GLN A 555 -7.51 -41.50 -13.18
C GLN A 555 -8.60 -41.02 -14.14
N ARG A 556 -8.41 -41.20 -15.46
CA ARG A 556 -9.45 -40.87 -16.46
C ARG A 556 -10.75 -41.64 -16.23
N LYS A 557 -10.67 -42.96 -16.01
CA LYS A 557 -11.84 -43.80 -15.69
C LYS A 557 -12.54 -43.35 -14.40
N LYS A 558 -11.77 -42.96 -13.37
CA LYS A 558 -12.30 -42.39 -12.10
C LYS A 558 -13.07 -41.10 -12.38
N GLY A 559 -12.50 -40.16 -13.14
CA GLY A 559 -13.16 -38.91 -13.56
C GLY A 559 -14.44 -39.13 -14.38
N GLU A 560 -14.43 -40.05 -15.33
CA GLU A 560 -15.61 -40.44 -16.11
C GLU A 560 -16.71 -41.07 -15.23
N SER A 561 -16.37 -41.75 -14.13
CA SER A 561 -17.35 -42.31 -13.20
C SER A 561 -18.08 -41.23 -12.39
N PHE A 562 -17.38 -40.19 -11.93
CA PHE A 562 -17.99 -39.05 -11.24
C PHE A 562 -18.96 -38.27 -12.13
N LEU A 563 -18.62 -38.07 -13.42
CA LEU A 563 -19.55 -37.45 -14.38
C LEU A 563 -20.80 -38.31 -14.61
N LYS A 564 -20.67 -39.65 -14.62
CA LYS A 564 -21.82 -40.57 -14.73
C LYS A 564 -22.71 -40.56 -13.49
N LEU A 565 -22.13 -40.43 -12.29
CA LEU A 565 -22.88 -40.27 -11.04
C LEU A 565 -23.70 -38.97 -11.04
N ARG A 566 -23.17 -37.87 -11.57
CA ARG A 566 -23.94 -36.64 -11.82
C ARG A 566 -25.07 -36.81 -12.84
N GLN A 567 -24.87 -37.65 -13.87
CA GLN A 567 -25.83 -37.85 -14.95
C GLN A 567 -27.02 -38.75 -14.58
N LYS A 568 -27.00 -39.45 -13.44
CA LYS A 568 -28.22 -40.02 -12.85
C LYS A 568 -29.07 -38.88 -12.27
N PRO A 569 -30.25 -38.54 -12.84
CA PRO A 569 -31.13 -37.57 -12.21
C PRO A 569 -31.80 -38.19 -10.97
N ALA A 570 -32.41 -37.35 -10.14
CA ALA A 570 -33.26 -37.76 -9.03
C ALA A 570 -34.57 -38.42 -9.51
N ILE A 571 -34.46 -39.64 -10.03
CA ILE A 571 -35.59 -40.51 -10.43
C ILE A 571 -35.86 -41.56 -9.34
N ASP A 572 -34.82 -41.99 -8.61
CA ASP A 572 -34.91 -43.05 -7.60
C ASP A 572 -35.62 -42.58 -6.30
N THR A 573 -35.69 -41.26 -6.01
CA THR A 573 -36.40 -40.72 -4.84
C THR A 573 -37.93 -40.72 -4.97
N THR A 574 -38.49 -40.56 -6.18
CA THR A 574 -39.93 -40.73 -6.42
C THR A 574 -40.35 -42.20 -6.48
N SER A 575 -39.45 -43.10 -6.91
CA SER A 575 -39.70 -44.54 -6.93
C SER A 575 -39.82 -45.14 -5.53
N MET A 576 -38.96 -44.78 -4.57
CA MET A 576 -39.03 -45.35 -3.22
C MET A 576 -40.20 -44.81 -2.37
N GLN A 577 -40.62 -43.55 -2.58
CA GLN A 577 -41.82 -43.03 -1.89
C GLN A 577 -43.13 -43.62 -2.42
N GLN A 578 -43.20 -44.04 -3.69
CA GLN A 578 -44.39 -44.72 -4.23
C GLN A 578 -44.50 -46.20 -3.86
N GLN A 579 -43.40 -46.90 -3.53
CA GLN A 579 -43.48 -48.28 -3.03
C GLN A 579 -43.85 -48.34 -1.56
N ASN A 580 -43.22 -47.53 -0.70
CA ASN A 580 -43.57 -47.51 0.74
C ASN A 580 -45.02 -47.06 1.00
N GLY A 581 -45.57 -46.15 0.18
CA GLY A 581 -46.95 -45.69 0.30
C GLY A 581 -48.03 -46.68 -0.18
N LEU A 582 -47.64 -47.76 -0.85
CA LEU A 582 -48.56 -48.84 -1.25
C LEU A 582 -48.62 -49.95 -0.19
N GLU A 583 -47.47 -50.36 0.37
CA GLU A 583 -47.41 -51.41 1.40
C GLU A 583 -48.12 -50.98 2.70
N GLU A 584 -47.97 -49.72 3.15
CA GLU A 584 -48.75 -49.21 4.30
C GLU A 584 -50.28 -49.15 4.03
N SER A 585 -50.71 -49.08 2.76
CA SER A 585 -52.14 -49.01 2.40
C SER A 585 -52.83 -50.37 2.30
N GLU A 586 -52.08 -51.45 2.04
CA GLU A 586 -52.60 -52.81 2.03
C GLU A 586 -52.60 -53.40 3.45
N GLN A 587 -51.55 -53.15 4.25
CA GLN A 587 -51.50 -53.58 5.66
C GLN A 587 -52.66 -52.97 6.48
N ALA A 588 -53.01 -51.70 6.23
CA ALA A 588 -54.08 -51.00 6.94
C ALA A 588 -55.50 -51.53 6.62
N LYS A 589 -55.69 -52.28 5.51
CA LYS A 589 -56.98 -52.89 5.15
C LYS A 589 -57.23 -54.24 5.78
N GLU A 590 -56.21 -55.08 5.98
CA GLU A 590 -56.39 -56.36 6.66
C GLU A 590 -56.72 -56.19 8.15
N ASP A 591 -56.15 -55.17 8.81
CA ASP A 591 -56.41 -54.88 10.23
C ASP A 591 -57.78 -54.22 10.50
N THR A 592 -58.53 -53.78 9.47
CA THR A 592 -59.92 -53.28 9.65
C THR A 592 -61.01 -54.35 9.47
N GLU A 593 -60.68 -55.57 9.01
CA GLU A 593 -61.65 -56.68 8.92
C GLU A 593 -61.64 -57.63 10.14
N LYS A 594 -60.93 -57.28 11.21
CA LYS A 594 -60.81 -58.11 12.44
C LYS A 594 -60.96 -57.36 13.78
N ALA A 595 -61.60 -56.19 13.79
CA ALA A 595 -61.90 -55.42 15.02
C ALA A 595 -63.38 -55.02 15.09
#